data_AF-A0A535I6L2-F1
#
_entry.id   AF-A0A535I6L2-F1
#
_cell.length_a   1.000
_cell.length_b   1.000
_cell.length_c   1.000
_cell.angle_alpha   90.00
_cell.angle_beta   90.00
_cell.angle_gamma   90.00
#
_symmetry.space_group_name_H-M   'P 1'
#
loop_
_entity.id
_entity.type
_entity.pdbx_description
1 polymer ?
#
loop_
_entity_poly.entity_id
_entity_poly.type
_entity_poly.pdbx_seq_one_letter_code
_entity_poly.pdbx_strand_id
1 'polypeptide(L)'
;MFRAIIVFSFGLIALQLFNIQINSGDLYSRLAEKNRFRLIADEVPRGIVYDRNGAILVRNTPNYVIAILPADLPDDKFERTVIYTRLAQILH
;
A
#
# COMPACT_ATOMS: atom_id res chain seq x y z
N MET A 1 14.96 -21.32 -40.05
CA MET A 1 15.69 -21.15 -38.77
C MET A 1 15.07 -20.10 -37.86
N PHE A 2 14.90 -18.84 -38.27
CA PHE A 2 14.40 -17.76 -37.41
C PHE A 2 13.07 -18.06 -36.69
N ARG A 3 12.07 -18.62 -37.41
CA ARG A 3 10.78 -19.02 -36.81
C ARG A 3 10.91 -20.10 -35.73
N ALA A 4 11.84 -21.04 -35.90
CA ALA A 4 12.06 -22.10 -34.92
C ALA A 4 12.70 -21.55 -33.63
N ILE A 5 13.61 -20.58 -33.77
CA ILE A 5 14.22 -19.88 -32.63
C ILE A 5 13.16 -19.11 -31.84
N ILE A 6 12.25 -18.41 -32.52
CA ILE A 6 11.15 -17.68 -31.87
C ILE A 6 10.24 -18.64 -31.10
N VAL A 7 9.80 -19.73 -31.73
CA VAL A 7 8.93 -20.71 -31.07
C VAL A 7 9.63 -21.34 -29.86
N PHE A 8 10.92 -21.64 -29.99
CA PHE A 8 11.72 -22.16 -28.88
C PHE A 8 11.87 -21.15 -27.73
N SER A 9 12.14 -19.87 -28.02
CA SER A 9 12.25 -18.84 -27.00
C SER A 9 10.94 -18.61 -26.26
N PHE A 10 9.82 -18.56 -26.98
CA PHE A 10 8.49 -18.45 -26.35
C PHE A 10 8.14 -19.71 -25.53
N GLY A 11 8.56 -20.90 -25.98
CA GLY A 11 8.41 -22.14 -25.22
C GLY A 11 9.17 -22.12 -23.89
N LEU A 12 10.41 -21.62 -23.88
CA LEU A 12 11.19 -21.44 -22.65
C LEU A 12 10.52 -20.46 -21.67
N ILE A 13 10.01 -19.34 -22.18
CA ILE A 13 9.29 -18.37 -21.36
C ILE A 13 8.01 -18.97 -20.78
N ALA A 14 7.24 -19.73 -21.59
CA ALA A 14 6.02 -20.40 -21.14
C ALA A 14 6.31 -21.42 -20.03
N LEU A 15 7.38 -22.21 -20.14
CA LEU A 15 7.81 -23.15 -19.11
C LEU A 15 8.21 -22.43 -17.81
N GLN A 16 8.92 -21.30 -17.91
CA GLN A 16 9.29 -20.50 -16.75
C GLN A 16 8.05 -19.90 -16.06
N LEU A 17 7.08 -19.40 -16.84
CA LEU A 17 5.82 -18.88 -16.31
C LEU A 17 5.02 -19.98 -15.60
N PHE A 18 4.94 -21.17 -16.19
CA PHE A 18 4.29 -22.33 -15.58
C PHE A 18 4.93 -22.71 -14.25
N ASN A 19 6.26 -22.71 -14.17
CA ASN A 19 7.00 -22.98 -12.92
C ASN A 19 6.63 -21.98 -11.82
N ILE A 20 6.61 -20.68 -12.13
CA ILE A 20 6.24 -19.63 -11.16
C ILE A 20 4.78 -19.76 -10.72
N GLN A 21 3.87 -20.02 -11.66
CA GLN A 21 2.43 -20.11 -11.37
C GLN A 21 2.07 -21.34 -10.54
N ILE A 22 2.69 -22.50 -10.78
CA ILE A 22 2.31 -23.75 -10.09
C ILE A 22 3.12 -23.98 -8.82
N ASN A 23 4.45 -23.81 -8.86
CA ASN A 23 5.27 -24.10 -7.69
C ASN A 23 5.26 -22.94 -6.67
N SER A 24 5.10 -21.70 -7.15
CA SER A 24 5.11 -20.51 -6.28
C SER A 24 3.76 -19.82 -6.17
N GLY A 25 2.72 -20.28 -6.89
CA GLY A 25 1.38 -19.67 -6.87
C GLY A 25 0.78 -19.58 -5.48
N ASP A 26 0.80 -20.69 -4.73
CA ASP A 26 0.28 -20.74 -3.35
C ASP A 26 1.10 -19.86 -2.39
N LEU A 27 2.41 -19.73 -2.62
CA LEU A 27 3.26 -18.86 -1.81
C LEU A 27 2.89 -17.39 -2.02
N TYR A 28 2.79 -16.95 -3.28
CA TYR A 28 2.44 -15.58 -3.62
C TYR A 28 0.99 -15.25 -3.26
N SER A 29 0.06 -16.20 -3.41
CA SER A 29 -1.34 -16.05 -2.98
C SER A 29 -1.45 -15.82 -1.47
N ARG A 30 -0.74 -16.62 -0.66
CA ARG A 30 -0.69 -16.45 0.81
C ARG A 30 -0.06 -15.13 1.24
N LEU A 31 1.01 -14.69 0.56
CA LEU A 31 1.64 -13.40 0.82
C LEU A 31 0.68 -12.23 0.49
N ALA A 32 -0.06 -12.33 -0.62
CA ALA A 32 -1.07 -11.33 -0.98
C ALA A 32 -2.22 -11.29 0.03
N GLU A 33 -2.67 -12.45 0.52
CA GLU A 33 -3.69 -12.53 1.56
C GLU A 33 -3.22 -11.93 2.90
N LYS A 34 -1.95 -12.15 3.28
CA LYS A 34 -1.36 -11.52 4.46
C LYS A 34 -1.27 -10.00 4.32
N ASN A 35 -1.02 -9.50 3.12
CA ASN A 35 -0.99 -8.06 2.85
C ASN A 35 -2.39 -7.43 2.76
N ARG A 36 -3.47 -8.22 2.61
CA ARG A 36 -4.86 -7.73 2.55
C ARG A 36 -5.34 -7.16 3.87
N PHE A 37 -4.85 -7.68 5.00
CA PHE A 37 -5.23 -7.22 6.33
C PHE A 37 -4.00 -6.67 7.04
N ARG A 38 -3.74 -5.38 6.85
CA ARG A 38 -2.80 -4.66 7.70
C ARG A 38 -3.49 -4.40 9.04
N LEU A 39 -3.07 -5.09 10.09
CA LEU A 39 -3.49 -4.78 11.45
C LEU A 39 -2.99 -3.37 11.80
N ILE A 40 -3.90 -2.39 11.76
CA ILE A 40 -3.66 -1.07 12.34
C ILE A 40 -4.11 -1.19 13.78
N ALA A 41 -3.15 -1.16 14.72
CA ALA A 41 -3.49 -1.08 16.12
C ALA A 41 -4.17 0.27 16.37
N ASP A 42 -5.40 0.25 16.89
CA ASP A 42 -6.10 1.45 17.33
C ASP A 42 -5.55 1.82 18.71
N GLU A 43 -4.71 2.87 18.77
CA GLU A 43 -4.14 3.34 20.03
C GLU A 43 -5.25 4.05 20.83
N VAL A 44 -5.55 3.54 22.03
CA VAL A 44 -6.52 4.18 22.92
C VAL A 44 -6.07 5.63 23.21
N PRO A 45 -6.94 6.64 23.08
CA PRO A 45 -6.57 8.02 23.35
C PRO A 45 -6.05 8.16 24.79
N ARG A 46 -4.87 8.78 24.95
CA ARG A 46 -4.29 9.04 26.28
C ARG A 46 -5.19 10.00 27.06
N GLY A 47 -5.35 9.74 28.36
CA GLY A 47 -6.13 10.59 29.26
C GLY A 47 -5.60 12.02 29.37
N ILE A 48 -6.46 12.94 29.79
CA ILE A 48 -6.10 14.34 30.01
C ILE A 48 -5.37 14.44 31.36
N VAL A 49 -4.21 15.12 31.39
CA VAL A 49 -3.45 15.37 32.63
C VAL A 49 -3.80 16.76 33.15
N TYR A 50 -4.18 16.85 34.41
CA TYR A 50 -4.52 18.10 35.10
C TYR A 50 -3.46 18.46 36.15
N ASP A 51 -3.21 19.75 36.36
CA ASP A 51 -2.47 20.25 37.52
C ASP A 51 -3.36 20.21 38.79
N ARG A 52 -2.76 20.41 39.98
CA ARG A 52 -3.43 20.51 41.28
C ARG A 52 -4.58 21.54 41.34
N ASN A 53 -4.55 22.52 40.43
CA ASN A 53 -5.55 23.58 40.31
C ASN A 53 -6.60 23.30 39.21
N GLY A 54 -6.63 22.09 38.64
CA GLY A 54 -7.57 21.70 37.58
C GLY A 54 -7.25 22.23 36.19
N ALA A 55 -6.08 22.87 35.99
CA ALA A 55 -5.64 23.32 34.67
C ALA A 55 -5.15 22.14 33.82
N ILE A 56 -5.54 22.08 32.55
CA ILE A 56 -5.12 21.02 31.62
C ILE A 56 -3.65 21.25 31.22
N LEU A 57 -2.78 20.27 31.48
CA LEU A 57 -1.36 20.31 31.11
C LEU A 57 -1.07 19.55 29.81
N VAL A 58 -1.74 18.41 29.59
CA VAL A 58 -1.56 17.57 28.39
C VAL A 58 -2.92 17.06 27.94
N ARG A 59 -3.24 17.24 26.65
CA ARG A 59 -4.42 16.67 25.99
C ARG A 59 -4.01 15.95 24.71
N ASN A 60 -4.78 14.93 24.32
CA ASN A 60 -4.64 14.34 23.00
C ASN A 60 -5.24 15.29 21.95
N THR A 61 -4.46 15.69 20.96
CA THR A 61 -4.95 16.44 19.79
C THR A 61 -4.98 15.46 18.61
N PRO A 62 -6.12 15.28 17.93
CA PRO A 62 -6.20 14.36 16.79
C PRO A 62 -5.20 14.78 15.70
N ASN A 63 -4.42 13.82 15.20
CA ASN A 63 -3.49 14.02 14.09
C ASN A 63 -3.98 13.19 12.89
N TYR A 64 -4.24 13.86 11.76
CA TYR A 64 -4.67 13.19 10.54
C TYR A 64 -3.44 12.84 9.69
N VAL A 65 -3.13 11.55 9.57
CA VAL A 65 -2.04 11.06 8.73
C VAL A 65 -2.63 10.35 7.51
N ILE A 66 -2.42 10.92 6.32
CA ILE A 66 -2.76 10.27 5.04
C ILE A 66 -1.49 9.61 4.50
N ALA A 67 -1.56 8.30 4.26
CA ALA A 67 -0.52 7.55 3.58
C ALA A 67 -1.00 7.20 2.17
N ILE A 68 -0.23 7.59 1.15
CA ILE A 68 -0.53 7.29 -0.25
C ILE A 68 0.41 6.18 -0.70
N LEU A 69 -0.14 5.11 -1.27
CA LEU A 69 0.67 4.06 -1.90
C LEU A 69 0.88 4.45 -3.38
N PRO A 70 2.14 4.59 -3.85
CA PRO A 70 2.39 4.97 -5.25
C PRO A 70 1.79 4.02 -6.29
N ALA A 71 1.56 2.76 -5.92
CA ALA A 71 0.97 1.74 -6.77
C ALA A 71 -0.53 1.95 -7.04
N ASP A 72 -1.23 2.69 -6.18
CA ASP A 72 -2.66 2.99 -6.33
C ASP A 72 -2.90 4.31 -7.09
N LEU A 73 -1.82 4.98 -7.51
CA LEU A 73 -1.89 6.23 -8.27
C LEU A 73 -1.82 5.96 -9.78
N PRO A 74 -2.67 6.62 -10.58
CA PRO A 74 -2.64 6.49 -12.04
C PRO A 74 -1.25 6.83 -12.59
N ASP A 75 -0.79 6.15 -13.63
CA ASP A 75 0.56 6.40 -14.19
C ASP A 75 0.68 7.77 -14.88
N ASP A 76 -0.45 8.36 -15.24
CA ASP A 76 -0.51 9.69 -15.80
C ASP A 76 -0.12 10.78 -14.78
N LYS A 77 0.85 11.60 -15.16
CA LYS A 77 1.40 12.66 -14.29
C LYS A 77 0.39 13.77 -13.99
N PHE A 78 -0.53 14.04 -14.93
CA PHE A 78 -1.54 15.07 -14.76
C PHE A 78 -2.60 14.61 -13.75
N GLU A 79 -3.08 13.38 -13.88
CA GLU A 79 -4.03 12.78 -12.92
C GLU A 79 -3.45 12.69 -11.50
N ARG A 80 -2.17 12.30 -11.34
CA ARG A 80 -1.48 12.33 -10.03
C ARG A 80 -1.50 13.71 -9.39
N THR A 81 -1.22 14.74 -10.18
CA THR A 81 -1.16 16.13 -9.71
C THR A 81 -2.54 16.61 -9.24
N VAL A 82 -3.61 16.23 -9.94
CA VAL A 82 -4.99 16.53 -9.53
C VAL A 82 -5.32 15.85 -8.19
N ILE A 83 -4.95 14.59 -8.01
CA ILE A 83 -5.17 13.85 -6.77
C ILE A 83 -4.41 14.50 -5.60
N TYR A 84 -3.13 14.85 -5.78
CA TYR A 84 -2.36 15.53 -4.75
C TYR A 84 -2.95 16.89 -4.38
N THR A 85 -3.42 17.65 -5.37
CA THR A 85 -4.04 18.96 -5.14
C THR A 85 -5.34 18.83 -4.33
N ARG A 86 -6.18 17.84 -4.66
CA ARG A 86 -7.41 17.56 -3.89
C ARG A 86 -7.12 17.11 -2.47
N LEU A 87 -6.12 16.25 -2.27
CA LEU A 87 -5.72 15.80 -0.93
C LEU A 87 -5.16 16.96 -0.10
N ALA A 88 -4.40 17.87 -0.71
CA ALA A 88 -3.91 19.07 -0.04
C ALA A 88 -5.04 20.01 0.41
N GLN A 89 -6.13 20.12 -0.37
CA GLN A 89 -7.29 20.93 0.01
C GLN A 89 -8.09 20.35 1.20
N ILE A 90 -8.14 19.02 1.32
CA ILE A 90 -8.88 18.34 2.40
C ILE A 90 -8.07 18.35 3.72
N LEU A 91 -6.74 18.44 3.62
CA LEU A 91 -5.82 18.48 4.76
C LEU A 91 -5.57 19.89 5.32
N HIS A 92 -6.30 20.90 4.84
CA HIS A 92 -6.26 22.28 5.35
C HIS A 92 -7.30 22.53 6.44
#